data_AF-A0A6I9XAQ9-F1
#
_entry.id   AF-A0A6I9XAQ9-F1
#
_cell.length_a   1.000
_cell.length_b   1.000
_cell.length_c   1.000
_cell.angle_alpha   90.00
_cell.angle_beta   90.00
_cell.angle_gamma   90.00
#
_symmetry.space_group_name_H-M   'P 1'
#
loop_
_entity.id
_entity.type
_entity.pdbx_description
1 polymer ?
#
loop_
_entity_poly.entity_id
_entity_poly.type
_entity_poly.pdbx_seq_one_letter_code
_entity_poly.pdbx_strand_id
1 'polypeptide(L)'
;MAKINNNPVGWAGLRERDRPSVVPQAGLELVLWHFPAGGLSHWLHPLHAVSFPQFSLFTAIHKHCALQEWKEFAAQNPDCLQNVAASTGTSDLEHLEQVLEAVPQIRYICLDVANGYSEHFVQFLRDLRKRFPHHTIMAGNVVTGEMVEELILSGADIIKVGIGPGSVCTTRKKTGVGYPQLSAVMECADAAHGLGGHIISDGGCQCPGDVAKAFGAGADFVMVGGMLAGHTESGGDLIEKEGKQYKLFYGMSSEVSMKKYAGGVAEYR
;
A
#
# COMPACT_ATOMS: atom_id res chain seq x y z
N MET A 1 -19.17 25.42 -38.23
CA MET A 1 -20.30 25.17 -37.31
C MET A 1 -20.79 23.75 -37.53
N ALA A 2 -20.71 22.89 -36.52
CA ALA A 2 -21.20 21.51 -36.57
C ALA A 2 -22.11 21.24 -35.36
N LYS A 3 -23.22 20.55 -35.62
CA LYS A 3 -24.36 20.32 -34.71
C LYS A 3 -23.98 19.45 -33.51
N ILE A 4 -24.47 19.86 -32.34
CA ILE A 4 -24.53 19.04 -31.13
C ILE A 4 -25.72 18.08 -31.28
N ASN A 5 -25.50 16.79 -31.07
CA ASN A 5 -26.53 15.77 -31.09
C ASN A 5 -26.92 15.46 -29.63
N ASN A 6 -28.13 15.86 -29.23
CA ASN A 6 -28.69 15.61 -27.90
C ASN A 6 -29.41 14.26 -27.88
N ASN A 7 -28.71 13.18 -27.54
CA ASN A 7 -29.35 11.95 -27.12
C ASN A 7 -28.97 11.64 -25.67
N PRO A 8 -29.95 11.59 -24.73
CA PRO A 8 -29.66 11.26 -23.34
C PRO A 8 -29.44 9.76 -23.22
N VAL A 9 -28.19 9.34 -23.02
CA VAL A 9 -27.89 8.03 -22.45
C VAL A 9 -28.11 8.15 -20.95
N GLY A 10 -29.17 7.52 -20.47
CA GLY A 10 -29.56 7.53 -19.06
C GLY A 10 -28.51 6.85 -18.19
N TRP A 11 -27.70 7.65 -17.49
CA TRP A 11 -26.99 7.25 -16.28
C TRP A 11 -27.83 7.61 -15.05
N ALA A 12 -29.03 7.03 -14.95
CA ALA A 12 -29.82 7.09 -13.73
C ALA A 12 -29.33 5.98 -12.80
N GLY A 13 -28.42 6.30 -11.86
CA GLY A 13 -28.03 5.34 -10.83
C GLY A 13 -26.73 5.57 -10.06
N LEU A 14 -25.96 6.62 -10.32
CA LEU A 14 -24.83 6.96 -9.44
C LEU A 14 -25.38 7.71 -8.22
N ARG A 15 -25.57 6.96 -7.12
CA ARG A 15 -25.89 7.53 -5.80
C ARG A 15 -24.83 8.58 -5.47
N GLU A 16 -25.27 9.80 -5.16
CA GLU A 16 -24.48 10.75 -4.38
C GLU A 16 -23.89 10.02 -3.16
N ARG A 17 -22.56 10.07 -3.02
CA ARG A 17 -21.89 9.51 -1.84
C ARG A 17 -22.12 10.50 -0.69
N ASP A 18 -23.20 10.31 0.08
CA ASP A 18 -23.42 10.97 1.38
C ASP A 18 -22.45 10.45 2.48
N ARG A 19 -21.22 10.05 2.12
CA ARG A 19 -20.21 9.59 3.07
C ARG A 19 -19.26 10.74 3.40
N PRO A 20 -19.09 11.13 4.67
CA PRO A 20 -17.99 12.04 5.03
C PRO A 20 -16.68 11.38 4.60
N SER A 21 -15.90 12.06 3.75
CA SER A 21 -14.61 11.52 3.29
C SER A 21 -13.68 11.43 4.50
N VAL A 22 -13.36 10.20 4.91
CA VAL A 22 -12.33 9.93 5.93
C VAL A 22 -10.94 9.84 5.28
N VAL A 23 -10.85 10.09 3.97
CA VAL A 23 -9.57 10.25 3.28
C VAL A 23 -8.96 11.56 3.77
N PRO A 24 -7.71 11.57 4.26
CA PRO A 24 -7.01 12.82 4.57
C PRO A 24 -7.13 13.75 3.36
N GLN A 25 -7.42 15.03 3.58
CA GLN A 25 -7.35 16.01 2.50
C GLN A 25 -5.99 15.86 1.83
N ALA A 26 -5.96 15.77 0.49
CA ALA A 26 -4.76 15.62 -0.32
C ALA A 26 -3.63 16.51 0.22
N GLY A 27 -2.76 15.89 1.01
CA GLY A 27 -1.62 16.44 1.68
C GLY A 27 -0.44 15.58 1.28
N LEU A 28 0.76 16.15 1.32
CA LEU A 28 1.96 15.50 0.84
C LEU A 28 2.35 14.36 1.79
N GLU A 29 1.69 13.21 1.68
CA GLU A 29 1.80 12.09 2.60
C GLU A 29 2.66 10.98 1.98
N LEU A 30 3.82 10.74 2.59
CA LEU A 30 4.62 9.55 2.29
C LEU A 30 4.02 8.37 3.03
N VAL A 31 3.75 7.29 2.30
CA VAL A 31 3.30 6.03 2.85
C VAL A 31 4.49 5.08 2.99
N LEU A 32 4.71 4.54 4.17
CA LEU A 32 5.86 3.68 4.42
C LEU A 32 5.46 2.23 4.36
N TRP A 33 6.20 1.43 3.59
CA TRP A 33 6.08 -0.03 3.63
C TRP A 33 7.04 -0.59 4.67
N HIS A 34 6.52 -1.11 5.78
CA HIS A 34 7.37 -1.75 6.78
C HIS A 34 7.75 -3.16 6.32
N PHE A 35 9.05 -3.50 6.30
CA PHE A 35 9.53 -4.85 5.99
C PHE A 35 9.85 -5.59 7.30
N PRO A 36 9.42 -6.84 7.46
CA PRO A 36 9.64 -7.55 8.71
C PRO A 36 11.11 -7.94 8.90
N ALA A 37 11.61 -7.80 10.13
CA ALA A 37 12.98 -8.13 10.50
C ALA A 37 13.18 -9.59 10.91
N GLY A 38 14.40 -10.11 10.75
CA GLY A 38 14.81 -11.42 11.23
C GLY A 38 15.00 -11.42 12.75
N GLY A 39 14.71 -12.57 13.39
CA GLY A 39 15.28 -13.03 14.66
C GLY A 39 15.22 -12.13 15.90
N LEU A 40 14.39 -12.55 16.86
CA LEU A 40 14.52 -12.43 18.33
C LEU A 40 15.14 -11.15 18.94
N SER A 41 14.34 -10.55 19.83
CA SER A 41 14.70 -9.67 20.95
C SER A 41 14.54 -8.14 20.73
N HIS A 42 13.39 -7.66 21.22
CA HIS A 42 13.17 -6.36 21.85
C HIS A 42 13.21 -5.05 21.05
N TRP A 43 13.47 -5.04 19.74
CA TRP A 43 13.65 -3.76 19.02
C TRP A 43 12.99 -3.63 17.63
N LEU A 44 12.08 -4.54 17.28
CA LEU A 44 11.48 -4.61 15.95
C LEU A 44 9.97 -4.58 16.05
N HIS A 45 9.50 -3.45 16.54
CA HIS A 45 8.10 -3.10 16.73
C HIS A 45 7.77 -1.96 15.74
N PRO A 46 6.51 -1.61 15.48
CA PRO A 46 6.00 -0.41 14.76
C PRO A 46 6.61 0.99 15.12
N LEU A 47 7.81 1.04 15.67
CA LEU A 47 8.69 2.19 15.91
C LEU A 47 8.93 3.08 14.68
N HIS A 48 8.82 2.54 13.45
CA HIS A 48 8.73 3.39 12.25
C HIS A 48 7.54 4.34 12.38
N ALA A 49 6.35 3.83 12.66
CA ALA A 49 5.18 4.68 12.87
C ALA A 49 5.33 5.66 14.04
N VAL A 50 6.20 5.37 15.02
CA VAL A 50 6.50 6.22 16.19
C VAL A 50 7.50 7.35 15.89
N SER A 51 8.36 7.19 14.88
CA SER A 51 9.39 8.20 14.55
C SER A 51 8.89 9.31 13.61
N PHE A 52 7.74 9.07 12.97
CA PHE A 52 7.10 9.99 12.03
C PHE A 52 5.87 10.80 12.49
N PRO A 53 5.31 10.68 13.71
CA PRO A 53 4.20 11.54 14.15
C PRO A 53 4.56 13.02 14.09
N GLN A 54 5.83 13.35 14.39
CA GLN A 54 6.39 14.69 14.28
C GLN A 54 6.46 15.25 12.85
N PHE A 55 6.37 14.37 11.84
CA PHE A 55 6.41 14.72 10.41
C PHE A 55 5.08 14.45 9.69
N SER A 56 4.05 14.01 10.43
CA SER A 56 2.73 13.68 9.89
C SER A 56 2.76 12.70 8.70
N LEU A 57 3.69 11.75 8.69
CA LEU A 57 3.75 10.71 7.66
C LEU A 57 2.86 9.52 8.00
N PHE A 58 2.55 8.72 6.97
CA PHE A 58 1.64 7.58 7.04
C PHE A 58 2.41 6.25 6.99
N THR A 59 2.03 5.25 7.79
CA THR A 59 2.68 3.92 7.80
C THR A 59 1.71 2.80 7.47
N ALA A 60 2.01 2.01 6.44
CA ALA A 60 1.35 0.73 6.19
C ALA A 60 2.14 -0.38 6.92
N ILE A 61 1.60 -0.87 8.04
CA ILE A 61 2.24 -1.92 8.84
C ILE A 61 2.04 -3.27 8.15
N HIS A 62 3.10 -4.06 8.05
CA HIS A 62 3.05 -5.36 7.37
C HIS A 62 2.09 -6.35 8.04
N LYS A 63 1.56 -7.28 7.23
CA LYS A 63 0.62 -8.31 7.66
C LYS A 63 1.17 -9.40 8.60
N HIS A 64 2.48 -9.40 8.86
CA HIS A 64 3.14 -10.40 9.72
C HIS A 64 3.28 -9.97 11.19
N CYS A 65 2.67 -8.85 11.58
CA CYS A 65 2.72 -8.34 12.95
C CYS A 65 1.71 -9.10 13.81
N ALA A 66 2.12 -9.63 14.96
CA ALA A 66 1.24 -10.38 15.84
C ALA A 66 0.19 -9.47 16.49
N LEU A 67 -0.98 -10.04 16.84
CA LEU A 67 -2.05 -9.29 17.50
C LEU A 67 -1.59 -8.60 18.80
N GLN A 68 -0.71 -9.25 19.55
CA GLN A 68 -0.16 -8.70 20.79
C GLN A 68 0.74 -7.48 20.53
N GLU A 69 1.51 -7.50 19.45
CA GLU A 69 2.35 -6.37 19.04
C GLU A 69 1.49 -5.17 18.64
N TRP A 70 0.37 -5.39 17.91
CA TRP A 70 -0.60 -4.33 17.62
C TRP A 70 -1.17 -3.68 18.89
N LYS A 71 -1.55 -4.48 19.88
CA LYS A 71 -2.08 -3.99 21.17
C LYS A 71 -1.05 -3.18 21.94
N GLU A 72 0.19 -3.68 22.01
CA GLU A 72 1.30 -2.99 22.65
C GLU A 72 1.62 -1.66 21.96
N PHE A 73 1.67 -1.66 20.63
CA PHE A 73 1.89 -0.45 19.84
C PHE A 73 0.82 0.60 20.10
N ALA A 74 -0.45 0.19 20.06
CA ALA A 74 -1.58 1.10 20.28
C ALA A 74 -1.60 1.67 21.70
N ALA A 75 -1.25 0.86 22.70
CA ALA A 75 -1.16 1.31 24.08
C ALA A 75 -0.02 2.32 24.30
N GLN A 76 1.11 2.12 23.63
CA GLN A 76 2.30 2.98 23.77
C GLN A 76 2.21 4.26 22.91
N ASN A 77 1.48 4.21 21.79
CA ASN A 77 1.54 5.25 20.75
C ASN A 77 0.13 5.67 20.25
N PRO A 78 -0.79 6.08 21.14
CA PRO A 78 -2.17 6.35 20.77
C PRO A 78 -2.31 7.45 19.70
N ASP A 79 -1.45 8.47 19.74
CA ASP A 79 -1.49 9.61 18.81
C ASP A 79 -1.05 9.25 17.38
N CYS A 80 -0.40 8.10 17.20
CA CYS A 80 0.12 7.65 15.90
C CYS A 80 -0.94 6.90 15.08
N LEU A 81 -1.98 6.37 15.74
CA LEU A 81 -2.92 5.41 15.16
C LEU A 81 -3.74 5.96 13.98
N GLN A 82 -3.92 7.29 13.94
CA GLN A 82 -4.62 7.97 12.86
C GLN A 82 -3.91 7.90 11.50
N ASN A 83 -2.59 7.67 11.49
CA ASN A 83 -1.76 7.63 10.27
C ASN A 83 -1.20 6.23 10.01
N VAL A 84 -1.94 5.19 10.41
CA VAL A 84 -1.51 3.80 10.29
C VAL A 84 -2.56 2.98 9.55
N ALA A 85 -2.10 2.12 8.64
CA ALA A 85 -2.91 1.08 8.00
C ALA A 85 -2.47 -0.31 8.43
N ALA A 86 -3.44 -1.20 8.65
CA ALA A 86 -3.20 -2.63 8.78
C ALA A 86 -3.19 -3.27 7.39
N SER A 87 -2.10 -3.95 7.03
CA SER A 87 -1.99 -4.61 5.72
C SER A 87 -2.53 -6.04 5.74
N THR A 88 -3.10 -6.49 4.63
CA THR A 88 -3.53 -7.87 4.42
C THR A 88 -3.35 -8.31 2.96
N GLY A 89 -3.28 -9.62 2.74
CA GLY A 89 -3.47 -10.22 1.42
C GLY A 89 -4.88 -10.82 1.30
N THR A 90 -5.13 -11.63 0.28
CA THR A 90 -6.45 -12.27 0.09
C THR A 90 -6.67 -13.53 0.94
N SER A 91 -5.66 -13.99 1.69
CA SER A 91 -5.74 -15.20 2.53
C SER A 91 -5.84 -14.93 4.03
N ASP A 92 -5.61 -13.69 4.45
CA ASP A 92 -5.29 -13.36 5.86
C ASP A 92 -6.38 -12.49 6.51
N LEU A 93 -7.65 -12.67 6.11
CA LEU A 93 -8.77 -11.84 6.56
C LEU A 93 -9.05 -11.97 8.05
N GLU A 94 -8.97 -13.19 8.60
CA GLU A 94 -9.24 -13.44 10.03
C GLU A 94 -8.26 -12.67 10.93
N HIS A 95 -6.98 -12.62 10.56
CA HIS A 95 -5.99 -11.86 11.31
C HIS A 95 -6.28 -10.35 11.25
N LEU A 96 -6.65 -9.83 10.08
CA LEU A 96 -7.05 -8.43 9.94
C LEU A 96 -8.26 -8.10 10.83
N GLU A 97 -9.28 -8.96 10.85
CA GLU A 97 -10.46 -8.79 11.70
C GLU A 97 -10.09 -8.68 13.17
N GLN A 98 -9.23 -9.59 13.66
CA GLN A 98 -8.75 -9.57 15.04
C GLN A 98 -8.01 -8.28 15.38
N VAL A 99 -7.16 -7.77 14.47
CA VAL A 99 -6.42 -6.52 14.66
C VAL A 99 -7.36 -5.32 14.73
N LEU A 100 -8.29 -5.19 13.79
CA LEU A 100 -9.22 -4.05 13.73
C LEU A 100 -10.23 -4.08 14.89
N GLU A 101 -10.62 -5.26 15.38
CA GLU A 101 -11.45 -5.40 16.58
C GLU A 101 -10.68 -5.02 17.84
N ALA A 102 -9.40 -5.42 17.95
CA ALA A 102 -8.56 -5.11 19.10
C ALA A 102 -8.11 -3.64 19.15
N VAL A 103 -7.95 -3.00 17.99
CA VAL A 103 -7.47 -1.61 17.86
C VAL A 103 -8.41 -0.81 16.95
N PRO A 104 -9.61 -0.44 17.43
CA PRO A 104 -10.66 0.20 16.61
C PRO A 104 -10.29 1.61 16.10
N GLN A 105 -9.20 2.21 16.62
CA GLN A 105 -8.64 3.46 16.15
C GLN A 105 -7.97 3.34 14.78
N ILE A 106 -7.60 2.13 14.35
CA ILE A 106 -7.07 1.92 13.00
C ILE A 106 -8.22 2.05 11.99
N ARG A 107 -8.15 3.07 11.15
CA ARG A 107 -9.20 3.41 10.16
C ARG A 107 -8.84 3.04 8.72
N TYR A 108 -7.63 2.55 8.49
CA TYR A 108 -7.11 2.27 7.15
C TYR A 108 -6.73 0.80 7.00
N ILE A 109 -7.06 0.24 5.84
CA ILE A 109 -6.70 -1.13 5.46
C ILE A 109 -5.87 -1.06 4.19
N CYS A 110 -4.74 -1.77 4.16
CA CYS A 110 -3.92 -1.91 2.97
C CYS A 110 -4.03 -3.34 2.41
N LEU A 111 -4.90 -3.52 1.42
CA LEU A 111 -5.06 -4.77 0.69
C LEU A 111 -4.01 -4.86 -0.41
N ASP A 112 -2.99 -5.70 -0.20
CA ASP A 112 -1.79 -5.76 -1.04
C ASP A 112 -1.56 -7.16 -1.62
N VAL A 113 -1.48 -7.23 -2.95
CA VAL A 113 -1.10 -8.42 -3.72
C VAL A 113 -0.19 -8.02 -4.87
N ALA A 114 0.62 -8.97 -5.35
CA ALA A 114 1.51 -8.72 -6.48
C ALA A 114 0.77 -8.47 -7.81
N ASN A 115 -0.46 -9.00 -7.95
CA ASN A 115 -1.27 -8.88 -9.16
C ASN A 115 -2.72 -8.49 -8.83
N GLY A 116 -3.02 -7.19 -8.86
CA GLY A 116 -4.37 -6.65 -8.65
C GLY A 116 -5.36 -6.91 -9.79
N TYR A 117 -4.91 -7.46 -10.93
CA TYR A 117 -5.75 -7.72 -12.10
C TYR A 117 -6.57 -9.03 -12.02
N SER A 118 -6.47 -9.76 -10.91
CA SER A 118 -7.22 -11.01 -10.78
C SER A 118 -8.67 -10.75 -10.35
N GLU A 119 -9.62 -11.44 -10.97
CA GLU A 119 -11.04 -11.38 -10.58
C GLU A 119 -11.24 -11.76 -9.10
N HIS A 120 -10.46 -12.72 -8.62
CA HIS A 120 -10.44 -13.11 -7.21
C HIS A 120 -10.10 -11.92 -6.28
N PHE A 121 -9.14 -11.08 -6.65
CA PHE A 121 -8.78 -9.89 -5.88
C PHE A 121 -9.92 -8.88 -5.85
N VAL A 122 -10.57 -8.63 -7.00
CA VAL A 122 -11.72 -7.73 -7.09
C VAL A 122 -12.87 -8.23 -6.23
N GLN A 123 -13.16 -9.53 -6.26
CA GLN A 123 -14.20 -10.13 -5.44
C GLN A 123 -13.87 -10.02 -3.94
N PHE A 124 -12.62 -10.29 -3.56
CA PHE A 124 -12.17 -10.12 -2.18
C PHE A 124 -12.31 -8.67 -1.71
N LEU A 125 -11.96 -7.69 -2.54
CA LEU A 125 -12.13 -6.27 -2.24
C LEU A 125 -13.61 -5.91 -1.98
N ARG A 126 -14.54 -6.43 -2.78
CA ARG A 126 -15.98 -6.21 -2.58
C ARG A 126 -16.44 -6.75 -1.23
N ASP A 127 -15.98 -7.93 -0.86
CA ASP A 127 -16.34 -8.56 0.41
C ASP A 127 -15.69 -7.84 1.60
N LEU A 128 -14.45 -7.38 1.44
CA LEU A 128 -13.75 -6.54 2.41
C LEU A 128 -14.47 -5.21 2.64
N ARG A 129 -14.93 -4.54 1.57
CA ARG A 129 -15.74 -3.31 1.67
C ARG A 129 -17.06 -3.56 2.38
N LYS A 130 -17.77 -4.66 2.09
CA LYS A 130 -19.02 -5.01 2.80
C LYS A 130 -18.77 -5.21 4.30
N ARG A 131 -17.65 -5.84 4.65
CA ARG A 131 -17.28 -6.13 6.04
C ARG A 131 -16.84 -4.89 6.81
N PHE A 132 -16.12 -3.99 6.15
CA PHE A 132 -15.54 -2.78 6.74
C PHE A 132 -16.04 -1.50 6.03
N PRO A 133 -17.34 -1.17 6.11
CA PRO A 133 -17.94 -0.10 5.32
C PRO A 133 -17.42 1.31 5.65
N HIS A 134 -16.82 1.49 6.83
CA HIS A 134 -16.33 2.78 7.33
C HIS A 134 -14.80 2.91 7.36
N HIS A 135 -14.07 1.90 6.93
CA HIS A 135 -12.60 1.97 6.81
C HIS A 135 -12.23 2.52 5.44
N THR A 136 -11.13 3.26 5.37
CA THR A 136 -10.50 3.65 4.11
C THR A 136 -9.69 2.47 3.60
N ILE A 137 -9.94 2.03 2.36
CA ILE A 137 -9.30 0.85 1.78
C ILE A 137 -8.33 1.26 0.68
N MET A 138 -7.04 1.00 0.92
CA MET A 138 -6.00 1.02 -0.09
C MET A 138 -5.94 -0.36 -0.76
N ALA A 139 -5.93 -0.43 -2.09
CA ALA A 139 -5.90 -1.70 -2.82
C ALA A 139 -4.93 -1.67 -3.99
N GLY A 140 -4.11 -2.71 -4.14
CA GLY A 140 -3.18 -2.84 -5.26
C GLY A 140 -2.40 -4.15 -5.27
N ASN A 141 -1.46 -4.34 -6.22
CA ASN A 141 -0.96 -3.32 -7.16
C ASN A 141 -1.48 -3.47 -8.59
N VAL A 142 -1.66 -2.33 -9.27
CA VAL A 142 -2.06 -2.21 -10.68
C VAL A 142 -1.21 -1.13 -11.39
N VAL A 143 -1.30 -0.99 -12.72
CA VAL A 143 -0.51 -0.03 -13.51
C VAL A 143 -1.28 0.63 -14.66
N THR A 144 -2.59 0.40 -14.78
CA THR A 144 -3.41 0.89 -15.90
C THR A 144 -4.77 1.41 -15.41
N GLY A 145 -5.34 2.35 -16.17
CA GLY A 145 -6.55 3.08 -15.81
C GLY A 145 -7.79 2.21 -15.63
N GLU A 146 -8.01 1.19 -16.48
CA GLU A 146 -9.21 0.36 -16.42
C GLU A 146 -9.31 -0.42 -15.11
N MET A 147 -8.18 -0.90 -14.60
CA MET A 147 -8.14 -1.65 -13.35
C MET A 147 -8.25 -0.72 -12.14
N VAL A 148 -7.76 0.51 -12.24
CA VAL A 148 -8.00 1.56 -11.24
C VAL A 148 -9.50 1.83 -11.10
N GLU A 149 -10.18 2.04 -12.21
CA GLU A 149 -11.63 2.27 -12.23
C GLU A 149 -12.39 1.07 -11.62
N GLU A 150 -12.06 -0.15 -12.03
CA GLU A 150 -12.71 -1.36 -11.51
C GLU A 150 -12.54 -1.51 -9.99
N LEU A 151 -11.33 -1.25 -9.46
CA LEU A 151 -11.08 -1.35 -8.02
C LEU A 151 -11.82 -0.26 -7.23
N ILE A 152 -11.86 0.98 -7.73
CA ILE A 152 -12.62 2.06 -7.09
C ILE A 152 -14.11 1.72 -7.06
N LEU A 153 -14.67 1.31 -8.20
CA LEU A 153 -16.08 0.91 -8.31
C LEU A 153 -16.42 -0.32 -7.46
N SER A 154 -15.43 -1.18 -7.21
CA SER A 154 -15.57 -2.37 -6.36
C SER A 154 -15.40 -2.08 -4.87
N GLY A 155 -14.97 -0.87 -4.50
CA GLY A 155 -15.01 -0.37 -3.12
C GLY A 155 -13.67 0.06 -2.54
N ALA A 156 -12.59 0.13 -3.31
CA ALA A 156 -11.37 0.79 -2.85
C ALA A 156 -11.55 2.31 -2.84
N ASP A 157 -10.84 2.99 -1.92
CA ASP A 157 -10.78 4.45 -1.89
C ASP A 157 -9.46 4.98 -2.49
N ILE A 158 -8.39 4.20 -2.33
CA ILE A 158 -7.04 4.57 -2.77
C ILE A 158 -6.41 3.39 -3.52
N ILE A 159 -5.90 3.61 -4.73
CA ILE A 159 -5.30 2.54 -5.55
C ILE A 159 -3.78 2.59 -5.48
N LYS A 160 -3.15 1.46 -5.15
CA LYS A 160 -1.68 1.31 -5.18
C LYS A 160 -1.21 1.01 -6.60
N VAL A 161 -0.41 1.93 -7.15
CA VAL A 161 0.06 1.91 -8.54
C VAL A 161 1.54 1.54 -8.59
N GLY A 162 1.87 0.41 -9.21
CA GLY A 162 3.25 0.02 -9.46
C GLY A 162 3.46 -1.50 -9.56
N ILE A 163 3.87 -1.99 -10.73
CA ILE A 163 4.29 -3.38 -10.94
C ILE A 163 5.71 -3.40 -11.50
N GLY A 164 6.63 -3.94 -10.71
CA GLY A 164 8.04 -4.04 -11.04
C GLY A 164 8.96 -2.81 -10.82
N PRO A 165 8.55 -1.66 -10.23
CA PRO A 165 9.46 -0.52 -10.07
C PRO A 165 10.34 -0.60 -8.81
N GLY A 166 9.98 -1.45 -7.84
CA GLY A 166 10.67 -1.50 -6.54
C GLY A 166 12.15 -1.88 -6.64
N SER A 167 12.99 -1.29 -5.80
CA SER A 167 14.46 -1.46 -5.83
C SER A 167 14.94 -2.91 -5.63
N VAL A 168 14.18 -3.71 -4.89
CA VAL A 168 14.42 -5.15 -4.67
C VAL A 168 13.42 -6.04 -5.42
N CYS A 169 12.62 -5.46 -6.31
CA CYS A 169 11.66 -6.19 -7.12
C CYS A 169 12.37 -6.88 -8.29
N THR A 170 12.05 -8.15 -8.52
CA THR A 170 12.60 -8.91 -9.66
C THR A 170 11.55 -9.29 -10.70
N THR A 171 10.30 -8.84 -10.54
CA THR A 171 9.17 -9.19 -11.41
C THR A 171 9.49 -8.97 -12.88
N ARG A 172 9.96 -7.77 -13.28
CA ARG A 172 10.34 -7.50 -14.68
C ARG A 172 11.37 -8.46 -15.23
N LYS A 173 12.38 -8.82 -14.41
CA LYS A 173 13.43 -9.76 -14.81
C LYS A 173 12.92 -11.20 -14.91
N LYS A 174 11.97 -11.58 -14.05
CA LYS A 174 11.45 -12.96 -13.95
C LYS A 174 10.31 -13.24 -14.92
N THR A 175 9.43 -12.28 -15.17
CA THR A 175 8.18 -12.48 -15.92
C THR A 175 8.08 -11.60 -17.17
N GLY A 176 8.95 -10.61 -17.32
CA GLY A 176 8.83 -9.57 -18.36
C GLY A 176 7.71 -8.55 -18.11
N VAL A 177 6.92 -8.72 -17.03
CA VAL A 177 5.77 -7.87 -16.74
C VAL A 177 6.18 -6.65 -15.91
N GLY A 178 5.67 -5.49 -16.32
CA GLY A 178 5.74 -4.24 -15.57
C GLY A 178 5.39 -3.04 -16.45
N TYR A 179 5.36 -1.85 -15.84
CA TYR A 179 5.06 -0.60 -16.53
C TYR A 179 5.99 0.53 -16.04
N PRO A 180 6.45 1.47 -16.89
CA PRO A 180 7.21 2.63 -16.46
C PRO A 180 6.44 3.47 -15.42
N GLN A 181 7.03 3.67 -14.23
CA GLN A 181 6.28 4.16 -13.07
C GLN A 181 5.65 5.54 -13.29
N LEU A 182 6.37 6.50 -13.86
CA LEU A 182 5.83 7.84 -14.08
C LEU A 182 4.63 7.82 -15.03
N SER A 183 4.70 7.00 -16.09
CA SER A 183 3.59 6.82 -17.03
C SER A 183 2.39 6.14 -16.39
N ALA A 184 2.62 5.08 -15.59
CA ALA A 184 1.55 4.43 -14.83
C ALA A 184 0.85 5.41 -13.89
N VAL A 185 1.62 6.25 -13.18
CA VAL A 185 1.07 7.26 -12.26
C VAL A 185 0.18 8.26 -12.99
N MET A 186 0.64 8.83 -14.12
CA MET A 186 -0.16 9.79 -14.89
C MET A 186 -1.47 9.17 -15.36
N GLU A 187 -1.42 7.98 -15.96
CA GLU A 187 -2.60 7.28 -16.47
C GLU A 187 -3.59 6.92 -15.34
N CYS A 188 -3.07 6.38 -14.23
CA CYS A 188 -3.90 5.94 -13.10
C CYS A 188 -4.46 7.11 -12.29
N ALA A 189 -3.75 8.24 -12.22
CA ALA A 189 -4.23 9.45 -11.55
C ALA A 189 -5.47 10.00 -12.27
N ASP A 190 -5.37 10.15 -13.59
CA ASP A 190 -6.49 10.62 -14.43
C ASP A 190 -7.73 9.74 -14.23
N ALA A 191 -7.57 8.42 -14.24
CA ALA A 191 -8.65 7.46 -14.02
C ALA A 191 -9.25 7.56 -12.60
N ALA A 192 -8.40 7.58 -11.56
CA ALA A 192 -8.87 7.61 -10.18
C ALA A 192 -9.60 8.92 -9.85
N HIS A 193 -9.00 10.05 -10.22
CA HIS A 193 -9.55 11.38 -9.93
C HIS A 193 -10.87 11.62 -10.67
N GLY A 194 -11.03 11.06 -11.88
CA GLY A 194 -12.29 11.07 -12.62
C GLY A 194 -13.46 10.41 -11.87
N LEU A 195 -13.17 9.46 -10.98
CA LEU A 195 -14.15 8.78 -10.12
C LEU A 195 -14.15 9.28 -8.67
N GLY A 196 -13.36 10.32 -8.35
CA GLY A 196 -13.18 10.81 -6.98
C GLY A 196 -12.52 9.79 -6.04
N GLY A 197 -11.69 8.89 -6.59
CA GLY A 197 -10.75 8.08 -5.82
C GLY A 197 -9.36 8.72 -5.82
N HIS A 198 -8.42 8.08 -5.13
CA HIS A 198 -7.03 8.54 -5.02
C HIS A 198 -6.05 7.44 -5.43
N ILE A 199 -4.78 7.79 -5.64
CA ILE A 199 -3.71 6.82 -5.93
C ILE A 199 -2.49 6.98 -5.02
N ILE A 200 -1.79 5.87 -4.82
CA ILE A 200 -0.45 5.79 -4.24
C ILE A 200 0.53 5.38 -5.34
N SER A 201 1.54 6.19 -5.62
CA SER A 201 2.69 5.75 -6.42
C SER A 201 3.59 4.86 -5.57
N ASP A 202 3.56 3.55 -5.83
CA ASP A 202 4.28 2.55 -5.03
C ASP A 202 5.56 2.03 -5.70
N GLY A 203 6.70 2.43 -5.12
CA GLY A 203 8.02 1.98 -5.52
C GLY A 203 8.69 2.81 -6.63
N GLY A 204 9.97 2.52 -6.88
CA GLY A 204 10.77 3.17 -7.91
C GLY A 204 11.41 4.51 -7.53
N CYS A 205 10.94 5.19 -6.48
CA CYS A 205 11.59 6.40 -5.99
C CYS A 205 12.93 6.07 -5.31
N GLN A 206 14.00 6.76 -5.73
CA GLN A 206 15.34 6.59 -5.16
C GLN A 206 15.87 7.89 -4.56
N CYS A 207 15.32 9.04 -4.96
CA CYS A 207 15.68 10.34 -4.43
C CYS A 207 14.43 11.21 -4.21
N PRO A 208 14.53 12.28 -3.40
CA PRO A 208 13.41 13.21 -3.19
C PRO A 208 12.86 13.82 -4.48
N GLY A 209 13.70 13.98 -5.50
CA GLY A 209 13.26 14.45 -6.81
C GLY A 209 12.28 13.49 -7.50
N ASP A 210 12.38 12.18 -7.27
CA ASP A 210 11.44 11.20 -7.83
C ASP A 210 10.11 11.23 -7.09
N VAL A 211 10.13 11.45 -5.78
CA VAL A 211 8.94 11.71 -4.97
C VAL A 211 8.21 12.94 -5.50
N ALA A 212 8.95 14.04 -5.73
CA ALA A 212 8.39 15.27 -6.31
C ALA A 212 7.80 15.05 -7.71
N LYS A 213 8.44 14.22 -8.56
CA LYS A 213 7.89 13.86 -9.88
C LYS A 213 6.62 13.02 -9.79
N ALA A 214 6.54 12.09 -8.84
CA ALA A 214 5.34 11.29 -8.63
C ALA A 214 4.14 12.17 -8.23
N PHE A 215 4.34 13.11 -7.30
CA PHE A 215 3.34 14.13 -6.97
C PHE A 215 3.00 15.01 -8.19
N GLY A 216 4.01 15.49 -8.92
CA GLY A 216 3.80 16.28 -10.14
C GLY A 216 3.08 15.53 -11.27
N ALA A 217 3.07 14.20 -11.24
CA ALA A 217 2.35 13.34 -12.18
C ALA A 217 0.92 13.00 -11.73
N GLY A 218 0.47 13.50 -10.58
CA GLY A 218 -0.90 13.29 -10.09
C GLY A 218 -1.05 12.24 -8.98
N ALA A 219 0.05 11.71 -8.42
CA ALA A 219 -0.08 10.87 -7.24
C ALA A 219 -0.57 11.67 -6.03
N ASP A 220 -1.57 11.16 -5.31
CA ASP A 220 -2.01 11.74 -4.04
C ASP A 220 -1.04 11.37 -2.90
N PHE A 221 -0.46 10.17 -3.00
CA PHE A 221 0.48 9.61 -2.03
C PHE A 221 1.68 8.98 -2.74
N VAL A 222 2.83 8.93 -2.07
CA VAL A 222 4.01 8.23 -2.57
C VAL A 222 4.47 7.20 -1.55
N MET A 223 4.52 5.93 -1.95
CA MET A 223 4.97 4.84 -1.10
C MET A 223 6.45 4.54 -1.32
N VAL A 224 7.23 4.57 -0.23
CA VAL A 224 8.69 4.38 -0.26
C VAL A 224 9.12 3.19 0.61
N GLY A 225 9.94 2.33 0.03
CA GLY A 225 10.62 1.24 0.74
C GLY A 225 12.13 1.47 0.83
N GLY A 226 12.82 1.37 -0.31
CA GLY A 226 14.29 1.44 -0.35
C GLY A 226 14.91 2.73 0.18
N MET A 227 14.22 3.88 0.06
CA MET A 227 14.70 5.16 0.60
C MET A 227 14.74 5.18 2.14
N LEU A 228 13.93 4.33 2.79
CA LEU A 228 13.87 4.23 4.24
C LEU A 228 14.58 3.00 4.78
N ALA A 229 14.89 2.02 3.95
CA ALA A 229 15.72 0.89 4.34
C ALA A 229 17.10 1.36 4.84
N GLY A 230 17.70 0.60 5.75
CA GLY A 230 19.04 0.91 6.26
C GLY A 230 19.09 1.84 7.48
N HIS A 231 17.98 2.47 7.86
CA HIS A 231 17.93 3.33 9.05
C HIS A 231 17.83 2.52 10.35
N THR A 232 18.18 3.13 11.47
CA THR A 232 18.15 2.52 12.82
C THR A 232 16.83 1.85 13.11
N GLU A 233 15.74 2.54 12.78
CA GLU A 233 14.37 2.15 13.07
C GLU A 233 13.84 1.09 12.07
N SER A 234 14.56 0.86 10.97
CA SER A 234 14.15 -0.13 9.95
C SER A 234 14.22 -1.55 10.47
N GLY A 235 13.46 -2.44 9.85
CA GLY A 235 13.70 -3.87 9.98
C GLY A 235 15.06 -4.31 9.41
N GLY A 236 15.33 -5.61 9.54
CA GLY A 236 16.48 -6.27 8.94
C GLY A 236 17.74 -6.30 9.81
N ASP A 237 18.45 -7.43 9.75
CA ASP A 237 19.62 -7.68 10.59
C ASP A 237 20.76 -6.74 10.19
N LEU A 238 21.46 -6.20 11.20
CA LEU A 238 22.69 -5.44 11.02
C LEU A 238 23.85 -6.40 10.77
N ILE A 239 24.52 -6.24 9.64
CA ILE A 239 25.67 -7.05 9.24
C ILE A 239 26.86 -6.13 9.10
N GLU A 240 27.97 -6.51 9.73
CA GLU A 240 29.26 -5.87 9.49
C GLU A 240 30.04 -6.67 8.45
N LYS A 241 30.47 -5.99 7.39
CA LYS A 241 31.29 -6.57 6.33
C LYS A 241 32.38 -5.59 5.93
N GLU A 242 33.64 -6.03 6.00
CA GLU A 242 34.80 -5.21 5.61
C GLU A 242 34.85 -3.86 6.33
N GLY A 243 34.51 -3.86 7.63
CA GLY A 243 34.48 -2.64 8.47
C GLY A 243 33.35 -1.65 8.12
N LYS A 244 32.38 -2.06 7.30
CA LYS A 244 31.17 -1.30 6.98
C LYS A 244 29.94 -2.00 7.52
N GLN A 245 29.00 -1.21 8.02
CA GLN A 245 27.70 -1.69 8.51
C GLN A 245 26.66 -1.65 7.38
N TYR A 246 25.86 -2.70 7.30
CA TYR A 246 24.76 -2.85 6.34
C TYR A 246 23.53 -3.37 7.09
N LYS A 247 22.31 -2.98 6.71
CA LYS A 247 21.09 -3.66 7.15
C LYS A 247 20.49 -4.45 6.00
N LEU A 248 20.02 -5.66 6.28
CA LEU A 248 19.34 -6.50 5.29
C LEU A 248 18.04 -5.84 4.82
N PHE A 249 17.87 -5.77 3.50
CA PHE A 249 16.65 -5.30 2.86
C PHE A 249 16.29 -6.23 1.70
N TYR A 250 15.09 -6.80 1.72
CA TYR A 250 14.66 -7.82 0.76
C TYR A 250 13.18 -7.65 0.39
N GLY A 251 12.82 -8.01 -0.85
CA GLY A 251 11.43 -7.94 -1.32
C GLY A 251 10.54 -9.01 -0.70
N MET A 252 9.24 -8.72 -0.54
CA MET A 252 8.28 -9.67 0.04
C MET A 252 8.10 -10.95 -0.79
N SER A 253 8.43 -10.92 -2.08
CA SER A 253 8.46 -12.09 -2.98
C SER A 253 9.86 -12.69 -3.18
N SER A 254 10.84 -12.33 -2.34
CA SER A 254 12.18 -12.91 -2.37
C SER A 254 12.23 -14.30 -1.74
N GLU A 255 13.26 -15.09 -2.06
CA GLU A 255 13.48 -16.38 -1.41
C GLU A 255 13.60 -16.27 0.11
N VAL A 256 14.20 -15.19 0.60
CA VAL A 256 14.35 -14.90 2.04
C VAL A 256 12.96 -14.79 2.69
N SER A 257 12.08 -13.98 2.09
CA SER A 257 10.70 -13.81 2.58
C SER A 257 9.89 -15.10 2.47
N MET A 258 9.92 -15.76 1.32
CA MET A 258 9.12 -16.97 1.08
C MET A 258 9.56 -18.15 1.96
N LYS A 259 10.87 -18.32 2.21
CA LYS A 259 11.35 -19.32 3.19
C LYS A 259 10.89 -19.00 4.60
N LYS A 260 10.81 -17.71 4.95
CA LYS A 260 10.46 -17.26 6.29
C LYS A 260 8.96 -17.33 6.58
N TYR A 261 8.12 -17.05 5.59
CA TYR A 261 6.68 -16.90 5.79
C TYR A 261 5.80 -17.91 5.05
N ALA A 262 6.31 -18.54 3.99
CA ALA A 262 5.54 -19.45 3.13
C ALA A 262 6.10 -20.88 3.08
N GLY A 263 7.16 -21.18 3.84
CA GLY A 263 7.74 -22.54 3.96
C GLY A 263 8.53 -23.02 2.74
N GLY A 264 8.74 -22.19 1.72
CA GLY A 264 9.47 -22.58 0.50
C GLY A 264 9.32 -21.57 -0.64
N VAL A 265 10.13 -21.70 -1.69
CA VAL A 265 10.11 -20.84 -2.88
C VAL A 265 9.06 -21.37 -3.85
N ALA A 266 8.06 -20.55 -4.21
CA ALA A 266 7.14 -20.91 -5.29
C ALA A 266 7.89 -20.93 -6.63
N GLU A 267 7.74 -22.01 -7.41
CA GLU A 267 8.30 -22.05 -8.76
C GLU A 267 7.58 -21.05 -9.66
N TYR A 268 8.36 -20.18 -10.33
CA TYR A 268 7.85 -19.34 -11.40
C TYR A 268 7.55 -20.25 -12.60
N ARG A 269 6.29 -20.33 -13.00
CA ARG A 269 5.85 -21.01 -14.23
C ARG A 269 5.99 -20.10 -15.43
#